data_AF-A0ABD3QCX7-F1
#
_entry.id   AF-A0ABD3QCX7-F1
#
_cell.length_a   1.000
_cell.length_b   1.000
_cell.length_c   1.000
_cell.angle_alpha   90.00
_cell.angle_beta   90.00
_cell.angle_gamma   90.00
#
_symmetry.space_group_name_H-M   'P 1'
#
loop_
_entity.id
_entity.type
_entity.pdbx_description
1 polymer ?
#
loop_
_entity_poly.entity_id
_entity_poly.type
_entity_poly.pdbx_seq_one_letter_code
_entity_poly.pdbx_strand_id
1 'polypeptide(L)'
;MTLSHAAKELGKWCDSLTGVNGSSSPLLYLMLFLFTTIGWIWINDGFKLHGASKQPAEEEEEEPEPQRNFTAKQLRFFDGTVNENTEENKPVYLSLAGVVFDVSKGRDFYGPGGPYEVFAGRECGVALAKMSFDESLLDDVAACASLGVGDRNELDGWMEKFEHFRCYPIMGRLVPDDELPSSDRVISSEELAKYNGMTEGKPEGEDHKGYARDPIYLGAGDVVFDVSFGGVPMYGKDGPYNRFAGKDASRALALMSFDPKDVENTDTSDLEEKQLKVLRDWVDNFRDKKGYPVVGKQRKWFQ
;
A
#
# COMPACT_ATOMS: atom_id res chain seq x y z
N MET A 1 29.67 27.66 65.92
CA MET A 1 29.71 28.74 64.93
C MET A 1 28.35 28.77 64.24
N THR A 2 27.64 29.90 64.26
CA THR A 2 26.27 29.99 63.73
C THR A 2 26.29 29.94 62.19
N LEU A 3 25.25 29.37 61.58
CA LEU A 3 25.06 29.24 60.12
C LEU A 3 25.29 30.56 59.35
N SER A 4 25.01 31.70 59.99
CA SER A 4 25.27 33.03 59.42
C SER A 4 26.75 33.36 59.19
N HIS A 5 27.66 32.76 59.95
CA HIS A 5 29.10 32.99 59.82
C HIS A 5 29.72 32.15 58.70
N ALA A 6 29.30 30.89 58.57
CA ALA A 6 29.74 30.01 57.50
C ALA A 6 29.29 30.50 56.11
N ALA A 7 28.08 31.05 56.00
CA ALA A 7 27.55 31.61 54.75
C ALA A 7 28.31 32.87 54.29
N LYS A 8 28.80 33.69 55.21
CA LYS A 8 29.58 34.90 54.88
C LYS A 8 31.01 34.58 54.42
N GLU A 9 31.62 33.54 54.99
CA GLU A 9 32.97 33.12 54.60
C GLU A 9 32.98 32.39 53.25
N LEU A 10 31.93 31.61 52.94
CA LEU A 10 31.74 31.00 51.62
C LEU A 10 31.48 32.04 50.51
N GLY A 11 30.73 33.10 50.81
CA GLY A 11 30.51 34.20 49.87
C GLY A 11 31.82 34.90 49.46
N LYS A 12 32.65 35.26 50.43
CA LYS A 12 33.95 35.91 50.18
C LYS A 12 34.94 35.04 49.39
N TRP A 13 34.89 33.73 49.59
CA TRP A 13 35.73 32.78 48.85
C TRP A 13 35.31 32.67 47.38
N CYS A 14 34.01 32.64 47.09
CA CYS A 14 33.49 32.65 45.72
C CYS A 14 33.71 33.98 44.99
N ASP A 15 33.62 35.11 45.72
CA ASP A 15 33.89 36.45 45.16
C ASP A 15 35.36 36.60 44.73
N SER A 16 36.29 35.98 45.49
CA SER A 16 37.74 35.96 45.19
C SER A 16 38.09 35.15 43.92
N LEU A 17 37.35 34.08 43.63
CA LEU A 17 37.61 33.19 42.50
C LEU A 17 37.03 33.66 41.17
N THR A 18 35.98 34.48 41.19
CA THR A 18 35.20 34.85 39.99
C THR A 18 35.40 36.29 39.54
N GLY A 19 36.01 37.15 40.38
CA GLY A 19 36.36 38.52 40.02
C GLY A 19 35.17 39.47 39.82
N VAL A 20 33.95 39.07 40.18
CA VAL A 20 32.74 39.88 40.03
C VAL A 20 32.41 40.54 41.37
N ASN A 21 32.76 41.82 41.52
CA ASN A 21 32.38 42.59 42.70
C ASN A 21 30.94 43.09 42.59
N GLY A 22 30.06 42.55 43.43
CA GLY A 22 28.84 43.23 43.87
C GLY A 22 27.50 42.67 43.36
N SER A 23 26.67 42.27 44.31
CA SER A 23 25.20 42.12 44.20
C SER A 23 24.65 40.95 43.38
N SER A 24 25.26 39.77 43.46
CA SER A 24 24.61 38.53 43.01
C SER A 24 23.89 37.87 44.19
N SER A 25 22.56 37.97 44.23
CA SER A 25 21.73 37.38 45.28
C SER A 25 22.08 35.89 45.47
N PRO A 26 22.24 35.39 46.71
CA PRO A 26 22.54 33.98 46.97
C PRO A 26 21.51 33.01 46.34
N LEU A 27 20.31 33.51 46.04
CA LEU A 27 19.29 32.79 45.27
C LEU A 27 19.71 32.47 43.83
N LEU A 28 20.50 33.34 43.17
CA LEU A 28 20.97 33.10 41.80
C LEU A 28 21.95 31.93 41.74
N TYR A 29 22.87 31.85 42.71
CA TYR A 29 23.80 30.72 42.80
C TYR A 29 23.09 29.41 43.15
N LEU A 30 22.06 29.48 44.01
CA LEU A 30 21.25 28.32 44.37
C LEU A 30 20.39 27.84 43.19
N MET A 31 19.88 28.77 42.37
CA MET A 31 19.19 28.47 41.11
C MET A 31 20.14 27.88 40.07
N LEU A 32 21.33 28.44 39.87
CA LEU A 32 22.32 27.88 38.93
C LEU A 32 22.76 26.49 39.36
N PHE A 33 22.95 26.24 40.66
CA PHE A 33 23.24 24.90 41.18
C PHE A 33 22.06 23.93 40.99
N LEU A 34 20.81 24.40 41.14
CA LEU A 34 19.61 23.61 40.82
C LEU A 34 19.53 23.28 39.33
N PHE A 35 19.82 24.23 38.43
CA PHE A 35 19.80 23.99 36.99
C PHE A 35 20.93 23.06 36.53
N THR A 36 22.13 23.14 37.11
CA THR A 36 23.22 22.23 36.77
C THR A 36 23.01 20.84 37.36
N THR A 37 22.45 20.71 38.57
CA THR A 37 22.12 19.40 39.15
C THR A 37 20.91 18.75 38.48
N ILE A 38 19.86 19.51 38.14
CA ILE A 38 18.75 19.01 37.33
C ILE A 38 19.26 18.63 35.94
N GLY A 39 20.08 19.47 35.29
CA GLY A 39 20.69 19.16 34.00
C GLY A 39 21.57 17.90 34.04
N TRP A 40 22.35 17.72 35.11
CA TRP A 40 23.16 16.52 35.32
C TRP A 40 22.30 15.28 35.58
N ILE A 41 21.21 15.37 36.36
CA ILE A 41 20.25 14.28 36.57
C ILE A 41 19.52 13.94 35.26
N TRP A 42 19.18 14.93 34.43
CA TRP A 42 18.58 14.70 33.11
C TRP A 42 19.53 14.00 32.14
N ILE A 43 20.82 14.34 32.18
CA ILE A 43 21.85 13.76 31.31
C ILE A 43 22.28 12.36 31.78
N ASN A 44 22.39 12.15 33.10
CA ASN A 44 22.98 10.92 33.65
C ASN A 44 21.93 9.88 34.07
N ASP A 45 20.74 10.30 34.50
CA ASP A 45 19.72 9.42 35.11
C ASP A 45 18.37 9.39 34.37
N GLY A 46 18.29 9.95 33.14
CA GLY A 46 17.21 9.75 32.16
C GLY A 46 15.81 9.47 32.74
N PHE A 47 15.00 10.51 32.91
CA PHE A 47 13.62 10.53 33.43
C PHE A 47 12.86 9.18 33.34
N LYS A 48 12.95 8.33 34.36
CA LYS A 48 12.09 7.14 34.50
C LYS A 48 10.77 7.52 35.18
N LEU A 49 9.85 8.07 34.39
CA LEU A 49 8.43 8.09 34.71
C LEU A 49 7.96 6.62 34.83
N HIS A 50 7.47 6.23 36.01
CA HIS A 50 6.78 4.95 36.22
C HIS A 50 5.39 5.00 35.58
N GLY A 51 5.34 5.05 34.25
CA GLY A 51 4.18 4.69 33.46
C GLY A 51 4.37 3.25 32.98
N ALA A 52 3.36 2.41 33.16
CA ALA A 52 3.38 1.00 32.78
C ALA A 52 4.02 0.83 31.39
N SER A 53 5.23 0.23 31.37
CA SER A 53 5.86 -0.16 30.12
C SER A 53 5.02 -1.29 29.52
N LYS A 54 4.14 -0.94 28.58
CA LYS A 54 3.87 -1.88 27.49
C LYS A 54 5.24 -2.17 26.88
N GLN A 55 5.65 -3.43 26.92
CA GLN A 55 6.76 -3.88 26.07
C GLN A 55 6.49 -3.34 24.66
N PRO A 56 7.51 -2.80 23.95
CA PRO A 56 7.37 -2.60 22.52
C PRO A 56 6.95 -3.96 21.96
N ALA A 57 5.74 -4.03 21.41
CA ALA A 57 5.43 -5.14 20.52
C ALA A 57 6.54 -5.12 19.47
N GLU A 58 7.19 -6.25 19.26
CA GLU A 58 8.05 -6.41 18.09
C GLU A 58 7.16 -6.03 16.90
N GLU A 59 7.42 -4.86 16.31
CA GLU A 59 6.85 -4.50 15.02
C GLU A 59 7.43 -5.55 14.08
N GLU A 60 6.63 -6.58 13.78
CA GLU A 60 6.91 -7.44 12.64
C GLU A 60 7.11 -6.48 11.47
N GLU A 61 8.33 -6.44 10.91
CA GLU A 61 8.60 -5.65 9.72
C GLU A 61 7.75 -6.26 8.60
N GLU A 62 6.52 -5.78 8.45
CA GLU A 62 5.63 -6.16 7.35
C GLU A 62 6.37 -5.83 6.07
N GLU A 63 6.79 -6.87 5.34
CA GLU A 63 7.42 -6.66 4.04
C GLU A 63 6.47 -5.80 3.19
N PRO A 64 6.97 -4.74 2.55
CA PRO A 64 6.12 -3.84 1.79
C PRO A 64 5.39 -4.63 0.72
N GLU A 65 4.05 -4.52 0.69
CA GLU A 65 3.25 -5.26 -0.28
C GLU A 65 3.79 -5.00 -1.70
N PRO A 66 3.93 -6.05 -2.51
CA PRO A 66 4.47 -5.88 -3.85
C PRO A 66 3.50 -5.05 -4.68
N GLN A 67 4.05 -4.11 -5.46
CA GLN A 67 3.25 -3.27 -6.34
C GLN A 67 2.40 -4.12 -7.30
N ARG A 68 1.17 -3.66 -7.52
CA ARG A 68 0.17 -4.35 -8.36
C ARG A 68 -0.65 -3.40 -9.20
N ASN A 69 -1.42 -3.96 -10.13
CA ASN A 69 -2.43 -3.22 -10.86
C ASN A 69 -3.72 -3.15 -10.04
N PHE A 70 -4.52 -2.11 -10.26
CA PHE A 70 -5.82 -1.91 -9.64
C PHE A 70 -6.85 -1.60 -10.71
N THR A 71 -8.04 -2.15 -10.58
CA THR A 71 -9.24 -1.61 -11.24
C THR A 71 -9.87 -0.55 -10.35
N ALA A 72 -10.73 0.30 -10.92
CA ALA A 72 -11.48 1.28 -10.13
C ALA A 72 -12.33 0.57 -9.06
N LYS A 73 -12.96 -0.56 -9.40
CA LYS A 73 -13.74 -1.38 -8.46
C LYS A 73 -12.91 -1.89 -7.29
N GLN A 74 -11.68 -2.34 -7.54
CA GLN A 74 -10.80 -2.81 -6.47
C GLN A 74 -10.29 -1.66 -5.60
N LEU A 75 -9.95 -0.53 -6.20
CA LEU A 75 -9.47 0.64 -5.46
C LEU A 75 -10.51 1.15 -4.46
N ARG A 76 -11.81 1.09 -4.82
CA ARG A 76 -12.93 1.44 -3.93
C ARG A 76 -12.99 0.70 -2.62
N PHE A 77 -12.42 -0.49 -2.54
CA PHE A 77 -12.38 -1.24 -1.29
C PHE A 77 -11.51 -0.53 -0.23
N PHE A 78 -10.53 0.26 -0.65
CA PHE A 78 -9.54 0.91 0.22
C PHE A 78 -9.96 2.35 0.56
N ASP A 79 -11.18 2.51 1.05
CA ASP A 79 -11.79 3.80 1.42
C ASP A 79 -11.59 4.18 2.90
N GLY A 80 -10.91 3.33 3.68
CA GLY A 80 -10.70 3.55 5.10
C GLY A 80 -11.85 3.15 6.03
N THR A 81 -12.99 2.69 5.49
CA THR A 81 -14.13 2.23 6.30
C THR A 81 -13.81 0.96 7.07
N VAL A 82 -14.64 0.63 8.07
CA VAL A 82 -14.47 -0.62 8.83
C VAL A 82 -14.79 -1.81 7.93
N ASN A 83 -13.96 -2.84 7.98
CA ASN A 83 -14.22 -4.12 7.34
C ASN A 83 -15.26 -4.88 8.18
N GLU A 84 -16.41 -5.16 7.58
CA GLU A 84 -17.52 -5.86 8.24
C GLU A 84 -17.15 -7.25 8.77
N ASN A 85 -16.13 -7.90 8.18
CA ASN A 85 -15.74 -9.26 8.57
C ASN A 85 -14.69 -9.29 9.69
N THR A 86 -13.83 -8.28 9.78
CA THR A 86 -12.72 -8.26 10.74
C THR A 86 -12.89 -7.22 11.84
N GLU A 87 -13.86 -6.31 11.70
CA GLU A 87 -14.08 -5.15 12.58
C GLU A 87 -12.88 -4.18 12.64
N GLU A 88 -11.94 -4.30 11.70
CA GLU A 88 -10.75 -3.46 11.59
C GLU A 88 -10.93 -2.40 10.49
N ASN A 89 -10.24 -1.27 10.64
CA ASN A 89 -10.24 -0.23 9.61
C ASN A 89 -9.51 -0.72 8.36
N LYS A 90 -10.16 -0.63 7.19
CA LYS A 90 -9.49 -0.86 5.91
C LYS A 90 -8.39 0.21 5.71
N PRO A 91 -7.33 -0.09 4.94
CA PRO A 91 -6.39 0.92 4.47
C PRO A 91 -7.10 2.02 3.67
N VAL A 92 -6.48 3.20 3.58
CA VAL A 92 -6.96 4.31 2.74
C VAL A 92 -6.02 4.47 1.57
N TYR A 93 -6.47 4.12 0.37
CA TYR A 93 -5.72 4.35 -0.87
C TYR A 93 -6.39 5.44 -1.68
N LEU A 94 -5.62 6.15 -2.50
CA LEU A 94 -6.16 7.02 -3.54
C LEU A 94 -5.22 7.01 -4.75
N SER A 95 -5.74 7.41 -5.91
CA SER A 95 -4.94 7.50 -7.13
C SER A 95 -4.81 8.92 -7.64
N LEU A 96 -3.60 9.26 -8.08
CA LEU A 96 -3.24 10.50 -8.76
C LEU A 96 -2.61 10.14 -10.10
N ALA A 97 -3.24 10.55 -11.20
CA ALA A 97 -2.73 10.29 -12.55
C ALA A 97 -2.41 8.80 -12.79
N GLY A 98 -3.25 7.93 -12.24
CA GLY A 98 -3.10 6.47 -12.31
C GLY A 98 -2.04 5.88 -11.39
N VAL A 99 -1.27 6.64 -10.60
CA VAL A 99 -0.41 6.12 -9.53
C VAL A 99 -1.26 5.92 -8.28
N VAL A 100 -1.18 4.75 -7.63
CA VAL A 100 -1.94 4.45 -6.41
C VAL A 100 -1.04 4.59 -5.19
N PHE A 101 -1.46 5.41 -4.23
CA PHE A 101 -0.75 5.69 -2.99
C PHE A 101 -1.48 5.10 -1.79
N ASP A 102 -0.73 4.56 -0.84
CA ASP A 102 -1.24 4.27 0.51
C ASP A 102 -1.15 5.52 1.38
N VAL A 103 -2.31 6.14 1.62
CA VAL A 103 -2.45 7.34 2.45
C VAL A 103 -2.99 7.01 3.85
N SER A 104 -2.89 5.76 4.30
CA SER A 104 -3.36 5.32 5.62
C SER A 104 -2.71 6.10 6.77
N LYS A 105 -1.45 6.55 6.62
CA LYS A 105 -0.78 7.44 7.58
C LYS A 105 -1.47 8.81 7.72
N GLY A 106 -2.24 9.23 6.72
CA GLY A 106 -3.04 10.44 6.69
C GLY A 106 -4.54 10.20 6.89
N ARG A 107 -4.94 9.12 7.58
CA ARG A 107 -6.34 8.73 7.77
C ARG A 107 -7.23 9.86 8.33
N ASP A 108 -6.72 10.73 9.19
CA ASP A 108 -7.50 11.85 9.72
C ASP A 108 -7.95 12.85 8.62
N PHE A 109 -7.25 12.83 7.48
CA PHE A 109 -7.56 13.67 6.32
C PHE A 109 -8.41 12.94 5.29
N TYR A 110 -7.99 11.73 4.91
CA TYR A 110 -8.55 10.98 3.77
C TYR A 110 -9.49 9.86 4.17
N GLY A 111 -9.46 9.41 5.43
CA GLY A 111 -10.36 8.38 5.91
C GLY A 111 -11.75 8.92 6.25
N PRO A 112 -12.67 8.03 6.66
CA PRO A 112 -14.05 8.41 6.98
C PRO A 112 -14.13 9.54 8.02
N GLY A 113 -14.91 10.57 7.72
CA GLY A 113 -15.07 11.77 8.54
C GLY A 113 -13.97 12.83 8.36
N GLY A 114 -12.97 12.56 7.53
CA GLY A 114 -11.91 13.50 7.18
C GLY A 114 -12.35 14.52 6.11
N PRO A 115 -11.71 15.70 6.03
CA PRO A 115 -12.05 16.73 5.05
C PRO A 115 -11.83 16.34 3.59
N TYR A 116 -11.04 15.30 3.32
CA TYR A 116 -10.72 14.80 1.98
C TYR A 116 -11.24 13.37 1.77
N GLU A 117 -12.21 12.92 2.57
CA GLU A 117 -12.78 11.56 2.50
C GLU A 117 -13.33 11.20 1.11
N VAL A 118 -13.80 12.20 0.34
CA VAL A 118 -14.35 12.00 -1.00
C VAL A 118 -13.34 11.41 -1.98
N PHE A 119 -12.03 11.51 -1.71
CA PHE A 119 -10.98 10.95 -2.56
C PHE A 119 -10.60 9.51 -2.18
N ALA A 120 -11.06 9.01 -1.04
CA ALA A 120 -10.74 7.68 -0.55
C ALA A 120 -11.21 6.59 -1.52
N GLY A 121 -10.30 5.72 -1.95
CA GLY A 121 -10.56 4.65 -2.90
C GLY A 121 -10.84 5.11 -4.34
N ARG A 122 -10.47 6.34 -4.73
CA ARG A 122 -10.76 6.91 -6.05
C ARG A 122 -9.54 7.46 -6.77
N GLU A 123 -9.66 7.61 -8.09
CA GLU A 123 -8.79 8.54 -8.83
C GLU A 123 -9.27 9.95 -8.55
N CYS A 124 -8.36 10.83 -8.10
CA CYS A 124 -8.66 12.21 -7.79
C CYS A 124 -7.69 13.22 -8.41
N GLY A 125 -6.88 12.82 -9.40
CA GLY A 125 -5.87 13.67 -10.02
C GLY A 125 -6.46 14.93 -10.64
N VAL A 126 -7.55 14.81 -11.41
CA VAL A 126 -8.22 15.98 -12.01
C VAL A 126 -8.83 16.89 -10.95
N ALA A 127 -9.48 16.31 -9.93
CA ALA A 127 -10.09 17.08 -8.85
C ALA A 127 -9.03 17.88 -8.06
N LEU A 128 -7.90 17.26 -7.72
CA LEU A 128 -6.79 17.91 -7.03
C LEU A 128 -6.10 18.97 -7.90
N ALA A 129 -5.90 18.69 -9.18
CA ALA A 129 -5.38 19.65 -10.15
C ALA A 129 -6.24 20.93 -10.23
N LYS A 130 -7.56 20.77 -10.15
CA LYS A 130 -8.54 21.85 -10.19
C LYS A 130 -8.90 22.41 -8.81
N MET A 131 -8.29 21.90 -7.74
CA MET A 131 -8.57 22.27 -6.35
C MET A 131 -10.07 22.17 -6.01
N SER A 132 -10.72 21.09 -6.47
CA SER A 132 -12.16 20.85 -6.38
C SER A 132 -12.45 19.57 -5.62
N PHE A 133 -13.62 19.54 -4.97
CA PHE A 133 -14.21 18.33 -4.35
C PHE A 133 -15.40 17.79 -5.17
N ASP A 134 -15.57 18.29 -6.39
CA ASP A 134 -16.63 17.84 -7.29
C ASP A 134 -16.38 16.39 -7.72
N GLU A 135 -17.30 15.51 -7.35
CA GLU A 135 -17.22 14.08 -7.65
C GLU A 135 -17.28 13.74 -9.14
N SER A 136 -17.77 14.66 -9.98
CA SER A 136 -17.76 14.49 -11.43
C SER A 136 -16.35 14.55 -12.05
N LEU A 137 -15.36 15.03 -11.28
CA LEU A 137 -13.96 15.10 -11.67
C LEU A 137 -13.14 13.90 -11.16
N LEU A 138 -13.78 12.89 -10.59
CA LEU A 138 -13.13 11.72 -10.02
C LEU A 138 -13.27 10.51 -10.94
N ASP A 139 -12.35 9.56 -10.81
CA ASP A 139 -12.31 8.29 -11.57
C ASP A 139 -12.07 8.42 -13.06
N ASP A 140 -11.41 9.50 -13.47
CA ASP A 140 -11.02 9.71 -14.87
C ASP A 140 -9.50 9.90 -14.99
N VAL A 141 -8.79 8.77 -15.10
CA VAL A 141 -7.34 8.75 -15.32
C VAL A 141 -6.99 9.42 -16.66
N ALA A 142 -7.82 9.24 -17.69
CA ALA A 142 -7.53 9.76 -19.02
C ALA A 142 -7.62 11.29 -19.06
N ALA A 143 -8.55 11.88 -18.30
CA ALA A 143 -8.68 13.33 -18.20
C ALA A 143 -7.43 13.99 -17.60
N CYS A 144 -6.67 13.31 -16.74
CA CYS A 144 -5.37 13.80 -16.26
C CYS A 144 -4.38 14.07 -17.41
N ALA A 145 -4.46 13.34 -18.53
CA ALA A 145 -3.63 13.61 -19.72
C ALA A 145 -4.06 14.87 -20.48
N SER A 146 -5.34 15.26 -20.38
CA SER A 146 -5.93 16.40 -21.10
C SER A 146 -5.90 17.74 -20.34
N LEU A 147 -5.33 17.77 -19.13
CA LEU A 147 -5.22 18.97 -18.31
C LEU A 147 -4.43 20.09 -19.01
N GLY A 148 -4.91 21.33 -18.85
CA GLY A 148 -4.16 22.52 -19.25
C GLY A 148 -2.87 22.69 -18.42
N VAL A 149 -1.93 23.50 -18.93
CA VAL A 149 -0.59 23.65 -18.32
C VAL A 149 -0.65 24.07 -16.84
N GLY A 150 -1.57 24.97 -16.48
CA GLY A 150 -1.75 25.40 -15.08
C GLY A 150 -2.18 24.25 -14.16
N ASP A 151 -3.30 23.61 -14.49
CA ASP A 151 -3.82 22.46 -13.73
C ASP A 151 -2.80 21.31 -13.68
N ARG A 152 -2.06 21.06 -14.77
CA ARG A 152 -1.00 20.04 -14.80
C ARG A 152 0.13 20.36 -13.81
N ASN A 153 0.56 21.61 -13.71
CA ASN A 153 1.57 22.01 -12.72
C ASN A 153 1.07 21.80 -11.28
N GLU A 154 -0.22 22.05 -11.02
CA GLU A 154 -0.82 21.76 -9.70
C GLU A 154 -0.84 20.26 -9.41
N LEU A 155 -1.23 19.43 -10.38
CA LEU A 155 -1.17 17.97 -10.27
C LEU A 155 0.25 17.47 -9.98
N ASP A 156 1.24 17.97 -10.72
CA ASP A 156 2.65 17.61 -10.53
C ASP A 156 3.14 18.02 -9.12
N GLY A 157 2.70 19.19 -8.63
CA GLY A 157 2.98 19.63 -7.26
C GLY A 157 2.31 18.76 -6.19
N TRP A 158 1.12 18.21 -6.45
CA TRP A 158 0.49 17.22 -5.58
C TRP A 158 1.23 15.89 -5.58
N MET A 159 1.64 15.40 -6.75
CA MET A 159 2.48 14.21 -6.90
C MET A 159 3.77 14.35 -6.07
N GLU A 160 4.46 15.47 -6.19
CA GLU A 160 5.69 15.75 -5.42
C GLU A 160 5.41 15.73 -3.90
N LYS A 161 4.32 16.36 -3.45
CA LYS A 161 3.88 16.34 -2.04
C LYS A 161 3.68 14.92 -1.53
N PHE A 162 3.04 14.06 -2.31
CA PHE A 162 2.74 12.69 -1.93
C PHE A 162 4.00 11.82 -1.88
N GLU A 163 4.83 11.91 -2.91
CA GLU A 163 6.04 11.09 -3.04
C GLU A 163 7.18 11.54 -2.12
N HIS A 164 7.44 12.85 -2.03
CA HIS A 164 8.67 13.38 -1.41
C HIS A 164 8.45 14.05 -0.06
N PHE A 165 7.31 14.72 0.14
CA PHE A 165 7.06 15.45 1.40
C PHE A 165 6.29 14.62 2.44
N ARG A 166 5.36 13.79 1.99
CA ARG A 166 4.60 12.86 2.83
C ARG A 166 5.15 11.44 2.78
N CYS A 167 5.88 11.11 1.71
CA CYS A 167 6.46 9.79 1.49
C CYS A 167 5.43 8.67 1.63
N TYR A 168 4.27 8.85 1.00
CA TYR A 168 3.25 7.81 0.95
C TYR A 168 3.75 6.64 0.08
N PRO A 169 3.64 5.38 0.55
CA PRO A 169 4.01 4.22 -0.26
C PRO A 169 3.24 4.16 -1.57
N ILE A 170 3.93 3.83 -2.66
CA ILE A 170 3.30 3.59 -3.96
C ILE A 170 2.93 2.11 -4.03
N MET A 171 1.62 1.84 -4.11
CA MET A 171 1.05 0.48 -4.15
C MET A 171 0.95 -0.06 -5.58
N GLY A 172 1.09 0.80 -6.58
CA GLY A 172 1.12 0.43 -8.00
C GLY A 172 0.33 1.39 -8.87
N ARG A 173 -0.45 0.86 -9.83
CA ARG A 173 -1.18 1.69 -10.81
C ARG A 173 -2.64 1.29 -10.98
N LEU A 174 -3.47 2.31 -11.15
CA LEU A 174 -4.87 2.18 -11.54
C LEU A 174 -4.94 2.09 -13.07
N VAL A 175 -5.50 0.98 -13.55
CA VAL A 175 -5.73 0.73 -14.98
C VAL A 175 -7.21 0.95 -15.26
N PRO A 176 -7.57 1.88 -16.16
CA PRO A 176 -8.94 2.09 -16.59
C PRO A 176 -9.56 0.83 -17.23
N ASP A 177 -10.86 0.61 -17.02
CA ASP A 177 -11.54 -0.60 -17.49
C ASP A 177 -11.57 -0.69 -19.04
N ASP A 178 -11.51 0.45 -19.74
CA ASP A 178 -11.44 0.57 -21.19
C ASP A 178 -10.05 0.26 -21.78
N GLU A 179 -9.00 0.32 -20.96
CA GLU A 179 -7.64 -0.10 -21.36
C GLU A 179 -7.39 -1.60 -21.13
N LEU A 180 -8.31 -2.31 -20.47
CA LEU A 180 -8.19 -3.74 -20.22
C LEU A 180 -8.43 -4.56 -21.51
N PRO A 181 -7.71 -5.68 -21.71
CA PRO A 181 -7.97 -6.58 -22.83
C PRO A 181 -9.41 -7.08 -22.86
N SER A 182 -9.99 -7.17 -24.06
CA SER A 182 -11.36 -7.66 -24.24
C SER A 182 -11.55 -9.08 -23.70
N SER A 183 -12.56 -9.27 -22.85
CA SER A 183 -12.93 -10.56 -22.27
C SER A 183 -13.37 -11.62 -23.29
N ASP A 184 -13.70 -11.23 -24.53
CA ASP A 184 -14.18 -12.14 -25.57
C ASP A 184 -13.06 -12.66 -26.49
N ARG A 185 -11.83 -12.15 -26.34
CA ARG A 185 -10.70 -12.65 -27.13
C ARG A 185 -10.39 -14.09 -26.75
N VAL A 186 -10.01 -14.90 -27.73
CA VAL A 186 -9.58 -16.27 -27.50
C VAL A 186 -8.07 -16.29 -27.30
N ILE A 187 -7.61 -16.79 -26.16
CA ILE A 187 -6.19 -16.88 -25.79
C ILE A 187 -5.73 -18.34 -25.94
N SER A 188 -4.69 -18.57 -26.72
CA SER A 188 -4.07 -19.90 -26.85
C SER A 188 -3.20 -20.23 -25.63
N SER A 189 -2.92 -21.52 -25.40
CA SER A 189 -2.05 -21.94 -24.29
C SER A 189 -0.63 -21.40 -24.44
N GLU A 190 -0.13 -21.27 -25.66
CA GLU A 190 1.20 -20.72 -25.95
C GLU A 190 1.25 -19.21 -25.70
N GLU A 191 0.16 -18.50 -25.99
CA GLU A 191 0.03 -17.09 -25.67
C GLU A 191 -0.07 -16.87 -24.15
N LEU A 192 -0.88 -17.69 -23.47
CA LEU A 192 -1.04 -17.64 -22.02
C LEU A 192 0.30 -17.80 -21.30
N ALA A 193 1.15 -18.72 -21.75
CA ALA A 193 2.46 -19.00 -21.18
C ALA A 193 3.42 -17.80 -21.19
N LYS A 194 3.20 -16.83 -22.09
CA LYS A 194 4.00 -15.60 -22.16
C LYS A 194 3.69 -14.62 -21.03
N TYR A 195 2.50 -14.72 -20.42
CA TYR A 195 2.03 -13.82 -19.38
C TYR A 195 2.13 -14.49 -18.00
N ASN A 196 3.33 -14.86 -17.61
CA ASN A 196 3.60 -15.55 -16.34
C ASN A 196 4.14 -14.60 -15.24
N GLY A 197 4.11 -13.28 -15.47
CA GLY A 197 4.66 -12.28 -14.55
C GLY A 197 6.17 -12.13 -14.55
N MET A 198 6.88 -12.82 -15.45
CA MET A 198 8.32 -12.66 -15.66
C MET A 198 8.57 -11.75 -16.87
N THR A 199 9.61 -10.93 -16.79
CA THR A 199 9.97 -9.99 -17.87
C THR A 199 10.52 -10.72 -19.11
N GLU A 200 11.06 -11.93 -18.94
CA GLU A 200 11.54 -12.77 -20.04
C GLU A 200 10.36 -13.47 -20.74
N GLY A 201 10.09 -13.12 -22.00
CA GLY A 201 9.04 -13.76 -22.82
C GLY A 201 7.81 -12.89 -23.10
N LYS A 202 7.80 -11.63 -22.65
CA LYS A 202 6.75 -10.65 -22.96
C LYS A 202 6.57 -10.51 -24.48
N PRO A 203 5.34 -10.63 -25.01
CA PRO A 203 5.09 -10.26 -26.39
C PRO A 203 5.30 -8.75 -26.54
N GLU A 204 6.13 -8.33 -27.49
CA GLU A 204 6.24 -6.93 -27.89
C GLU A 204 4.88 -6.48 -28.46
N GLY A 205 4.06 -5.86 -27.63
CA GLY A 205 2.73 -5.37 -27.98
C GLY A 205 2.36 -4.14 -27.14
N GLU A 206 1.48 -3.30 -27.68
CA GLU A 206 0.93 -2.11 -27.00
C GLU A 206 -0.09 -2.46 -25.91
N ASP A 207 -0.57 -3.71 -25.89
CA ASP A 207 -1.43 -4.25 -24.85
C ASP A 207 -0.72 -4.12 -23.49
N HIS A 208 -1.42 -3.62 -22.46
CA HIS A 208 -0.91 -3.36 -21.09
C HIS A 208 -0.09 -2.07 -20.88
N LYS A 209 -0.36 -1.03 -21.67
CA LYS A 209 0.09 0.34 -21.34
C LYS A 209 -0.39 0.75 -19.94
N GLY A 210 0.46 1.41 -19.17
CA GLY A 210 0.08 1.93 -17.84
C GLY A 210 0.10 0.92 -16.70
N TYR A 211 0.48 -0.33 -16.94
CA TYR A 211 0.62 -1.33 -15.87
C TYR A 211 1.81 -1.00 -14.96
N ALA A 212 1.66 -1.22 -13.66
CA ALA A 212 2.74 -1.13 -12.67
C ALA A 212 3.71 -2.31 -12.76
N ARG A 213 3.23 -3.45 -13.25
CA ARG A 213 3.99 -4.69 -13.35
C ARG A 213 3.56 -5.52 -14.56
N ASP A 214 4.40 -6.46 -14.95
CA ASP A 214 4.05 -7.40 -16.00
C ASP A 214 2.81 -8.24 -15.61
N PRO A 215 1.87 -8.42 -16.55
CA PRO A 215 0.62 -9.15 -16.31
C PRO A 215 0.88 -10.62 -15.99
N ILE A 216 -0.01 -11.18 -15.19
CA ILE A 216 0.04 -12.58 -14.78
C ILE A 216 -1.31 -13.17 -15.17
N TYR A 217 -1.33 -13.96 -16.22
CA TYR A 217 -2.56 -14.59 -16.66
C TYR A 217 -2.70 -15.97 -16.04
N LEU A 218 -3.94 -16.33 -15.72
CA LEU A 218 -4.30 -17.61 -15.14
C LEU A 218 -5.58 -18.12 -15.81
N GLY A 219 -5.50 -19.28 -16.45
CA GLY A 219 -6.67 -19.97 -16.98
C GLY A 219 -7.39 -20.73 -15.87
N ALA A 220 -8.71 -20.56 -15.77
CA ALA A 220 -9.56 -21.32 -14.88
C ALA A 220 -10.93 -21.54 -15.53
N GLY A 221 -11.27 -22.80 -15.80
CA GLY A 221 -12.43 -23.13 -16.59
C GLY A 221 -12.21 -22.75 -18.06
N ASP A 222 -13.15 -22.04 -18.65
CA ASP A 222 -13.07 -21.47 -20.00
C ASP A 222 -12.58 -20.01 -20.01
N VAL A 223 -12.24 -19.45 -18.84
CA VAL A 223 -11.94 -18.04 -18.64
C VAL A 223 -10.46 -17.84 -18.34
N VAL A 224 -9.89 -16.74 -18.85
CA VAL A 224 -8.54 -16.27 -18.49
C VAL A 224 -8.65 -15.01 -17.64
N PHE A 225 -8.04 -15.05 -16.46
CA PHE A 225 -7.99 -13.93 -15.52
C PHE A 225 -6.62 -13.27 -15.53
N ASP A 226 -6.58 -11.95 -15.36
CA ASP A 226 -5.35 -11.23 -15.02
C ASP A 226 -5.21 -11.09 -13.50
N VAL A 227 -4.41 -11.99 -12.92
CA VAL A 227 -4.17 -12.04 -11.48
C VAL A 227 -3.08 -11.05 -11.04
N SER A 228 -2.51 -10.25 -11.95
CA SER A 228 -1.60 -9.15 -11.56
C SER A 228 -2.29 -8.04 -10.77
N PHE A 229 -3.62 -8.02 -10.77
CA PHE A 229 -4.46 -7.02 -10.11
C PHE A 229 -4.67 -7.26 -8.61
N GLY A 230 -3.96 -8.21 -7.99
CA GLY A 230 -4.13 -8.52 -6.56
C GLY A 230 -3.64 -9.89 -6.15
N GLY A 231 -3.42 -10.77 -7.11
CA GLY A 231 -2.88 -12.11 -6.90
C GLY A 231 -1.35 -12.17 -6.87
N VAL A 232 -0.66 -11.03 -6.94
CA VAL A 232 0.81 -10.97 -7.00
C VAL A 232 1.49 -11.75 -5.85
N PRO A 233 1.11 -11.58 -4.58
CA PRO A 233 1.75 -12.34 -3.50
C PRO A 233 1.55 -13.86 -3.63
N MET A 234 0.53 -14.28 -4.38
CA MET A 234 0.15 -15.69 -4.56
C MET A 234 0.78 -16.30 -5.81
N TYR A 235 0.67 -15.63 -6.96
CA TYR A 235 1.03 -16.15 -8.28
C TYR A 235 2.28 -15.49 -8.88
N GLY A 236 2.83 -14.46 -8.23
CA GLY A 236 4.10 -13.86 -8.62
C GLY A 236 5.27 -14.83 -8.46
N LYS A 237 6.45 -14.43 -8.93
CA LYS A 237 7.68 -15.25 -8.95
C LYS A 237 7.94 -16.03 -7.66
N ASP A 238 7.78 -15.37 -6.52
CA ASP A 238 8.08 -15.91 -5.18
C ASP A 238 6.82 -16.39 -4.44
N GLY A 239 5.65 -16.36 -5.09
CA GLY A 239 4.38 -16.76 -4.50
C GLY A 239 4.18 -18.29 -4.45
N PRO A 240 3.40 -18.80 -3.48
CA PRO A 240 3.17 -20.24 -3.31
C PRO A 240 2.44 -20.90 -4.49
N TYR A 241 1.69 -20.13 -5.28
CA TYR A 241 0.92 -20.57 -6.44
C TYR A 241 1.57 -20.19 -7.78
N ASN A 242 2.84 -19.77 -7.79
CA ASN A 242 3.55 -19.30 -8.99
C ASN A 242 3.53 -20.30 -10.16
N ARG A 243 3.45 -21.61 -9.87
CA ARG A 243 3.43 -22.67 -10.90
C ARG A 243 2.20 -22.63 -11.82
N PHE A 244 1.16 -21.90 -11.40
CA PHE A 244 -0.04 -21.68 -12.19
C PHE A 244 0.06 -20.45 -13.10
N ALA A 245 1.03 -19.56 -12.86
CA ALA A 245 1.21 -18.35 -13.65
C ALA A 245 1.48 -18.70 -15.14
N GLY A 246 0.69 -18.11 -16.03
CA GLY A 246 0.74 -18.37 -17.47
C GLY A 246 0.21 -19.75 -17.89
N LYS A 247 -0.55 -20.44 -17.05
CA LYS A 247 -1.09 -21.77 -17.37
C LYS A 247 -2.60 -21.86 -17.19
N ASP A 248 -3.19 -22.84 -17.86
CA ASP A 248 -4.54 -23.29 -17.54
C ASP A 248 -4.46 -24.16 -16.29
N ALA A 249 -4.86 -23.60 -15.16
CA ALA A 249 -4.86 -24.26 -13.87
C ALA A 249 -6.19 -24.98 -13.57
N SER A 250 -7.08 -25.14 -14.56
CA SER A 250 -8.41 -25.74 -14.37
C SER A 250 -8.37 -27.06 -13.61
N ARG A 251 -7.53 -27.99 -14.08
CA ARG A 251 -7.40 -29.32 -13.47
C ARG A 251 -6.79 -29.25 -12.08
N ALA A 252 -5.67 -28.54 -11.95
CA ALA A 252 -4.97 -28.37 -10.67
C ALA A 252 -5.87 -27.74 -9.60
N LEU A 253 -6.68 -26.74 -9.96
CA LEU A 253 -7.65 -26.11 -9.06
C LEU A 253 -8.79 -27.07 -8.69
N ALA A 254 -9.32 -27.82 -9.66
CA ALA A 254 -10.37 -28.81 -9.44
C ALA A 254 -9.93 -29.93 -8.49
N LEU A 255 -8.68 -30.38 -8.60
CA LEU A 255 -8.08 -31.42 -7.77
C LEU A 255 -7.44 -30.87 -6.48
N MET A 256 -7.32 -29.55 -6.34
CA MET A 256 -6.54 -28.88 -5.30
C MET A 256 -5.11 -29.43 -5.21
N SER A 257 -4.50 -29.67 -6.38
CA SER A 257 -3.21 -30.33 -6.54
C SER A 257 -2.15 -29.35 -7.01
N PHE A 258 -0.96 -29.49 -6.46
CA PHE A 258 0.24 -28.81 -6.94
C PHE A 258 1.14 -29.73 -7.76
N ASP A 259 0.73 -30.98 -8.00
CA ASP A 259 1.55 -31.95 -8.71
C ASP A 259 1.75 -31.51 -10.16
N PRO A 260 2.98 -31.56 -10.70
CA PRO A 260 3.27 -31.12 -12.07
C PRO A 260 2.37 -31.78 -13.12
N LYS A 261 1.99 -33.05 -12.89
CA LYS A 261 1.08 -33.79 -13.78
C LYS A 261 -0.30 -33.15 -13.90
N ASP A 262 -0.81 -32.55 -12.82
CA ASP A 262 -2.11 -31.89 -12.81
C ASP A 262 -2.00 -30.42 -13.26
N VAL A 263 -0.85 -29.79 -13.06
CA VAL A 263 -0.58 -28.42 -13.52
C VAL A 263 -0.34 -28.34 -15.02
N GLU A 264 0.29 -29.35 -15.61
CA GLU A 264 0.59 -29.40 -17.04
C GLU A 264 -0.55 -30.00 -17.86
N ASN A 265 -1.46 -30.73 -17.23
CA ASN A 265 -2.61 -31.32 -17.89
C ASN A 265 -3.83 -30.39 -17.83
N THR A 266 -4.27 -29.90 -18.98
CA THR A 266 -5.44 -29.03 -19.11
C THR A 266 -6.76 -29.79 -19.29
N ASP A 267 -6.69 -31.11 -19.48
CA ASP A 267 -7.88 -31.93 -19.67
C ASP A 267 -8.66 -32.07 -18.35
N THR A 268 -9.96 -31.80 -18.45
CA THR A 268 -10.92 -31.86 -17.36
C THR A 268 -12.06 -32.84 -17.65
N SER A 269 -11.98 -33.61 -18.73
CA SER A 269 -13.05 -34.53 -19.18
C SER A 269 -13.22 -35.75 -18.27
N ASP A 270 -12.16 -36.15 -17.57
CA ASP A 270 -12.12 -37.27 -16.62
C ASP A 270 -12.56 -36.87 -15.20
N LEU A 271 -12.81 -35.59 -14.94
CA LEU A 271 -13.14 -35.09 -13.62
C LEU A 271 -14.59 -35.38 -13.22
N GLU A 272 -14.78 -35.73 -11.96
CA GLU A 272 -16.11 -35.91 -11.37
C GLU A 272 -16.83 -34.57 -11.18
N GLU A 273 -18.17 -34.62 -11.12
CA GLU A 273 -19.01 -33.42 -10.91
C GLU A 273 -18.63 -32.62 -9.65
N LYS A 274 -18.16 -33.30 -8.60
CA LYS A 274 -17.68 -32.63 -7.37
C LYS A 274 -16.42 -31.81 -7.62
N GLN A 275 -15.48 -32.32 -8.41
CA GLN A 275 -14.24 -31.62 -8.77
C GLN A 275 -14.55 -30.44 -9.71
N LEU A 276 -15.47 -30.64 -10.65
CA LEU A 276 -15.97 -29.56 -11.52
C LEU A 276 -16.70 -28.46 -10.71
N LYS A 277 -17.40 -28.82 -9.64
CA LYS A 277 -17.96 -27.84 -8.71
C LYS A 277 -16.87 -27.02 -8.02
N VAL A 278 -15.81 -27.65 -7.52
CA VAL A 278 -14.68 -26.95 -6.90
C VAL A 278 -14.04 -25.96 -7.88
N LEU A 279 -13.88 -26.35 -9.16
CA LEU A 279 -13.39 -25.43 -10.19
C LEU A 279 -14.31 -24.23 -10.40
N ARG A 280 -15.63 -24.44 -10.47
CA ARG A 280 -16.60 -23.34 -10.57
C ARG A 280 -16.53 -22.40 -9.38
N ASP A 281 -16.45 -22.95 -8.16
CA ASP A 281 -16.32 -22.15 -6.93
C ASP A 281 -15.03 -21.29 -6.97
N TRP A 282 -13.94 -21.80 -7.54
CA TRP A 282 -12.70 -21.03 -7.77
C TRP A 282 -12.88 -19.90 -8.79
N VAL A 283 -13.55 -20.16 -9.90
CA VAL A 283 -13.85 -19.17 -10.94
C VAL A 283 -14.70 -18.02 -10.35
N ASP A 284 -15.71 -18.36 -9.56
CA ASP A 284 -16.56 -17.38 -8.88
C ASP A 284 -15.76 -16.58 -7.85
N ASN A 285 -14.88 -17.22 -7.07
CA ASN A 285 -13.99 -16.55 -6.13
C ASN A 285 -13.04 -15.54 -6.83
N PHE A 286 -12.45 -15.91 -7.98
CA PHE A 286 -11.59 -15.01 -8.75
C PHE A 286 -12.35 -13.81 -9.29
N ARG A 287 -13.57 -14.03 -9.80
CA ARG A 287 -14.39 -12.96 -10.36
C ARG A 287 -14.99 -12.04 -9.30
N ASP A 288 -15.61 -12.61 -8.27
CA ASP A 288 -16.48 -11.85 -7.38
C ASP A 288 -15.76 -11.40 -6.11
N LYS A 289 -14.96 -12.29 -5.50
CA LYS A 289 -14.28 -11.99 -4.23
C LYS A 289 -12.93 -11.31 -4.45
N LYS A 290 -12.16 -11.76 -5.44
CA LYS A 290 -10.85 -11.15 -5.77
C LYS A 290 -10.96 -10.03 -6.80
N GLY A 291 -12.01 -10.04 -7.63
CA GLY A 291 -12.24 -9.00 -8.61
C GLY A 291 -11.18 -8.95 -9.71
N TYR A 292 -10.59 -10.10 -10.08
CA TYR A 292 -9.60 -10.13 -11.14
C TYR A 292 -10.25 -9.87 -12.49
N PRO A 293 -9.68 -8.97 -13.32
CA PRO A 293 -10.16 -8.74 -14.68
C PRO A 293 -10.16 -10.01 -15.51
N VAL A 294 -11.21 -10.18 -16.32
CA VAL A 294 -11.26 -11.23 -17.34
C VAL A 294 -10.69 -10.68 -18.63
N VAL A 295 -9.59 -11.27 -19.09
CA VAL A 295 -8.82 -10.78 -20.26
C VAL A 295 -9.01 -11.64 -21.50
N GLY A 296 -9.82 -12.69 -21.40
CA GLY A 296 -10.15 -13.55 -22.53
C GLY A 296 -10.76 -14.88 -22.11
N LYS A 297 -10.92 -15.75 -23.09
CA LYS A 297 -11.42 -17.12 -22.96
C LYS A 297 -10.44 -18.10 -23.58
N GLN A 298 -10.39 -19.32 -23.05
CA GLN A 298 -9.67 -20.40 -23.71
C GLN A 298 -10.64 -21.23 -24.55
N ARG A 299 -10.22 -21.57 -25.77
CA ARG A 299 -11.03 -22.41 -26.64
C ARG A 299 -10.98 -23.85 -26.13
N LYS A 300 -11.98 -24.25 -25.34
CA LYS A 300 -12.18 -25.67 -25.05
C LYS A 300 -12.81 -26.33 -26.27
N TRP A 301 -12.15 -27.36 -26.79
CA TRP A 301 -12.79 -28.26 -27.74
C TRP A 301 -13.88 -28.99 -26.95
N PHE A 302 -15.13 -28.59 -27.12
CA PHE A 302 -16.25 -29.38 -26.62
C PHE A 302 -16.13 -30.79 -27.21
N GLN A 303 -16.02 -31.80 -26.33
CA GLN A 303 -16.32 -33.19 -26.66
C GLN A 303 -17.54 -33.61 -25.84
#